data_AF-A0A1E1W5L6-F1
#
_entry.id   AF-A0A1E1W5L6-F1
#
_cell.length_a   1.000
_cell.length_b   1.000
_cell.length_c   1.000
_cell.angle_alpha   90.00
_cell.angle_beta   90.00
_cell.angle_gamma   90.00
#
_symmetry.space_group_name_H-M   'P 1'
#
loop_
_entity.id
_entity.type
_entity.pdbx_description
1 polymer ?
#
loop_
_entity_poly.entity_id
_entity_poly.type
_entity_poly.pdbx_seq_one_letter_code
_entity_poly.pdbx_strand_id
1 'polypeptide(L)'
;MFASLKSKIKEETGSDISKLTSSWRSGAFLGRITLRDDSSTASPSSSGGHGDSTSDSISPQLESYLSDRTGGQVDQVALQQQYTAQLEAKLKERDVYWEQKIEELKLSLASVQGEEAVAAQAVARTAQAEAAKAVTERAAAEKQLNEFRNRLAAAERAQDRLDALTEELEQSRREWARERSELTAALGAAEARARDLADELAVVRAALPTDSDHHHMHDDDKRELTPSGCESYDRVCRERAVLTRQLQEAKMALADVKTSWSGQIASLETQVARLSRQAGEEGAERRRVENEKREMQEKLLNMAAEIEKTKQQLANSEAKVVRLNSEVHSLAMEVKSLRSSASHVGVSSSLYSI
;
A
#
# COMPACT_ATOMS: atom_id res chain seq x y z
N MET A 1 3.91 -12.73 -14.66
CA MET A 1 3.75 -12.69 -13.18
C MET A 1 2.32 -12.36 -12.71
N PHE A 2 1.49 -11.62 -13.47
CA PHE A 2 0.09 -11.34 -13.09
C PHE A 2 -0.91 -12.50 -13.23
N ALA A 3 -0.64 -13.50 -14.08
CA ALA A 3 -1.52 -14.65 -14.25
C ALA A 3 -1.52 -15.59 -13.02
N SER A 4 -0.39 -15.68 -12.31
CA SER A 4 -0.24 -16.55 -11.13
C SER A 4 -1.01 -16.05 -9.92
N LEU A 5 -1.13 -14.72 -9.75
CA LEU A 5 -1.90 -14.13 -8.65
C LEU A 5 -3.41 -14.38 -8.79
N LYS A 6 -3.95 -14.36 -10.03
CA LYS A 6 -5.37 -14.62 -10.30
C LYS A 6 -5.74 -16.07 -10.01
N SER A 7 -4.88 -17.02 -10.33
CA SER A 7 -5.12 -18.44 -10.01
C SER A 7 -5.08 -18.71 -8.51
N LYS A 8 -4.18 -18.06 -7.76
CA LYS A 8 -4.04 -18.28 -6.31
C LYS A 8 -5.26 -17.77 -5.53
N ILE A 9 -5.88 -16.66 -5.95
CA ILE A 9 -7.10 -16.15 -5.32
C ILE A 9 -8.32 -17.01 -5.67
N LYS A 10 -8.38 -17.56 -6.90
CA LYS A 10 -9.45 -18.47 -7.35
C LYS A 10 -9.45 -19.79 -6.58
N GLU A 11 -8.28 -20.28 -6.22
CA GLU A 11 -8.11 -21.52 -5.44
C GLU A 11 -8.50 -21.34 -3.96
N GLU A 12 -8.21 -20.18 -3.35
CA GLU A 12 -8.53 -19.94 -1.92
C GLU A 12 -9.97 -19.48 -1.65
N THR A 13 -10.67 -18.89 -2.62
CA THR A 13 -12.01 -18.31 -2.39
C THR A 13 -13.15 -19.02 -3.12
N GLY A 14 -12.85 -19.99 -4.00
CA GLY A 14 -13.86 -20.78 -4.72
C GLY A 14 -14.82 -19.97 -5.61
N SER A 15 -14.56 -18.68 -5.85
CA SER A 15 -15.45 -17.81 -6.62
C SER A 15 -14.69 -16.84 -7.52
N ASP A 16 -15.11 -16.77 -8.78
CA ASP A 16 -14.59 -15.81 -9.76
C ASP A 16 -14.97 -14.38 -9.32
N ILE A 17 -13.95 -13.55 -9.04
CA ILE A 17 -14.08 -12.11 -8.72
C ILE A 17 -14.87 -11.34 -9.79
N SER A 18 -14.92 -11.85 -11.03
CA SER A 18 -15.72 -11.29 -12.13
C SER A 18 -17.23 -11.28 -11.86
N LYS A 19 -17.75 -12.05 -10.88
CA LYS A 19 -19.17 -12.03 -10.49
C LYS A 19 -19.50 -11.04 -9.36
N LEU A 20 -18.49 -10.56 -8.63
CA LEU A 20 -18.69 -9.54 -7.58
C LEU A 20 -18.83 -8.14 -8.18
N THR A 21 -18.19 -7.86 -9.32
CA THR A 21 -18.23 -6.53 -9.95
C THR A 21 -19.45 -6.29 -10.85
N SER A 22 -20.17 -7.35 -11.24
CA SER A 22 -21.43 -7.23 -12.00
C SER A 22 -22.64 -6.93 -11.11
N SER A 23 -22.60 -7.32 -9.83
CA SER A 23 -23.68 -7.08 -8.87
C SER A 23 -23.83 -5.59 -8.50
N TRP A 24 -22.74 -4.82 -8.55
CA TRP A 24 -22.75 -3.38 -8.22
C TRP A 24 -23.29 -2.49 -9.35
N ARG A 25 -23.55 -3.05 -10.54
CA ARG A 25 -24.11 -2.31 -11.70
C ARG A 25 -25.60 -2.56 -11.95
N SER A 26 -26.23 -3.52 -11.28
CA SER A 26 -27.69 -3.69 -11.33
C SER A 26 -28.31 -3.08 -10.08
N GLY A 27 -28.69 -1.81 -10.20
CA GLY A 27 -29.45 -1.10 -9.19
C GLY A 27 -30.82 -1.76 -8.97
N ALA A 28 -30.97 -2.44 -7.84
CA ALA A 28 -32.27 -2.83 -7.29
C ALA A 28 -32.11 -3.34 -5.85
N PHE A 29 -31.61 -2.54 -4.88
CA PHE A 29 -31.81 -2.90 -3.47
C PHE A 29 -31.65 -1.79 -2.41
N LEU A 30 -31.98 -0.52 -2.69
CA LEU A 30 -32.11 0.46 -1.59
C LEU A 30 -33.26 1.42 -1.87
N GLY A 31 -34.47 0.93 -1.62
CA GLY A 31 -35.61 1.79 -1.34
C GLY A 31 -35.52 2.30 0.10
N ARG A 32 -36.00 3.54 0.28
CA ARG A 32 -36.62 4.11 1.48
C ARG A 32 -36.02 3.71 2.83
N ILE A 33 -35.40 4.69 3.50
CA ILE A 33 -35.74 5.15 4.85
C ILE A 33 -34.86 6.37 5.13
N THR A 34 -35.48 7.54 5.34
CA THR A 34 -35.07 8.63 6.26
C THR A 34 -36.32 9.46 6.46
N LEU A 35 -37.08 9.16 7.51
CA LEU A 35 -37.03 9.76 8.84
C LEU A 35 -37.24 11.28 8.84
N ARG A 36 -38.32 11.64 9.50
CA ARG A 36 -39.01 12.92 9.55
C ARG A 36 -39.16 13.23 11.03
N ASP A 37 -38.45 14.24 11.49
CA ASP A 37 -38.65 15.00 12.73
C ASP A 37 -38.31 16.46 12.33
N ASP A 38 -38.93 17.54 12.80
CA ASP A 38 -39.56 17.74 14.09
C ASP A 38 -40.47 19.00 14.06
N SER A 39 -41.53 18.96 14.87
CA SER A 39 -42.15 20.05 15.66
C SER A 39 -42.51 21.42 15.06
N SER A 40 -43.81 21.80 15.14
CA SER A 40 -44.32 22.89 16.02
C SER A 40 -45.78 23.31 15.71
N THR A 41 -46.63 23.23 16.73
CA THR A 41 -47.67 24.20 17.15
C THR A 41 -48.69 24.75 16.14
N ALA A 42 -49.98 24.43 16.32
CA ALA A 42 -51.07 25.39 16.58
C ALA A 42 -52.44 24.68 16.58
N SER A 43 -53.22 24.95 17.63
CA SER A 43 -54.58 24.50 17.90
C SER A 43 -55.59 24.94 16.82
N PRO A 44 -56.71 24.21 16.61
CA PRO A 44 -57.91 24.79 16.01
C PRO A 44 -58.85 25.33 17.11
N SER A 45 -59.07 26.63 17.08
CA SER A 45 -60.15 27.30 17.82
C SER A 45 -61.48 27.16 17.08
N SER A 46 -62.51 26.98 17.90
CA SER A 46 -63.94 27.12 17.61
C SER A 46 -64.32 28.49 17.01
N SER A 47 -65.16 28.47 15.98
CA SER A 47 -66.24 29.44 15.71
C SER A 47 -67.12 28.81 14.63
N GLY A 48 -68.41 28.51 14.82
CA GLY A 48 -69.45 29.46 15.23
C GLY A 48 -70.02 30.13 13.97
N GLY A 49 -71.17 29.65 13.48
CA GLY A 49 -71.91 30.23 12.37
C GLY A 49 -73.08 29.33 11.98
N HIS A 50 -74.20 29.41 12.70
CA HIS A 50 -75.40 30.15 12.29
C HIS A 50 -75.98 29.63 10.98
N GLY A 51 -77.08 28.89 11.15
CA GLY A 51 -77.96 28.58 10.05
C GLY A 51 -78.53 29.85 9.45
N ASP A 52 -78.84 29.78 8.16
CA ASP A 52 -79.94 30.55 7.64
C ASP A 52 -80.70 29.71 6.64
N SER A 53 -82.01 29.90 6.71
CA SER A 53 -83.05 29.07 6.15
C SER A 53 -83.75 29.93 5.11
N THR A 54 -83.57 29.63 3.83
CA THR A 54 -84.36 30.22 2.73
C THR A 54 -84.57 29.11 1.69
N SER A 55 -85.61 28.29 1.78
CA SER A 55 -87.01 28.56 1.39
C SER A 55 -87.13 28.93 -0.09
N ASP A 56 -87.06 27.92 -0.97
CA ASP A 56 -87.54 28.00 -2.35
C ASP A 56 -89.07 28.08 -2.35
N SER A 57 -89.60 29.25 -2.69
CA SER A 57 -91.02 29.48 -2.93
C SER A 57 -91.37 29.11 -4.37
N ILE A 58 -92.06 27.97 -4.55
CA ILE A 58 -92.78 27.66 -5.79
C ILE A 58 -94.14 28.36 -5.72
N SER A 59 -94.44 29.15 -6.77
CA SER A 59 -95.66 29.95 -6.90
C SER A 59 -96.97 29.12 -6.80
N PRO A 60 -98.01 29.62 -6.11
CA PRO A 60 -99.28 28.91 -5.86
C PRO A 60 -100.16 28.67 -7.12
N GLN A 61 -99.70 29.06 -8.31
CA GLN A 61 -100.39 28.80 -9.58
C GLN A 61 -99.89 27.54 -10.32
N LEU A 62 -98.74 26.97 -9.95
CA LEU A 62 -98.24 25.73 -10.55
C LEU A 62 -98.71 24.48 -9.78
N GLU A 63 -98.93 24.59 -8.46
CA GLU A 63 -99.50 23.53 -7.61
C GLU A 63 -100.95 23.19 -7.97
N SER A 64 -101.75 24.17 -8.40
CA SER A 64 -103.12 23.92 -8.86
C SER A 64 -103.15 23.20 -10.22
N TYR A 65 -102.16 23.44 -11.09
CA TYR A 65 -102.13 22.84 -12.43
C TYR A 65 -101.59 21.39 -12.43
N LEU A 66 -100.75 21.02 -11.47
CA LEU A 66 -100.25 19.65 -11.31
C LEU A 66 -101.22 18.76 -10.53
N SER A 67 -101.96 19.31 -9.56
CA SER A 67 -102.93 18.57 -8.75
C SER A 67 -104.16 18.10 -9.57
N ASP A 68 -104.63 18.90 -10.53
CA ASP A 68 -105.84 18.59 -11.31
C ASP A 68 -105.65 17.52 -12.40
N ARG A 69 -104.40 17.17 -12.74
CA ARG A 69 -104.11 16.25 -13.87
C ARG A 69 -103.46 14.92 -13.49
N THR A 70 -102.99 14.76 -12.24
CA THR A 70 -102.33 13.52 -11.81
C THR A 70 -103.02 12.73 -10.70
N GLY A 71 -104.09 13.24 -10.07
CA GLY A 71 -104.98 12.43 -9.22
C GLY A 71 -104.28 11.66 -8.09
N GLY A 72 -103.07 12.07 -7.71
CA GLY A 72 -102.28 11.47 -6.65
C GLY A 72 -101.59 12.58 -5.87
N GLN A 73 -102.03 12.81 -4.64
CA GLN A 73 -101.23 13.55 -3.66
C GLN A 73 -99.92 12.78 -3.46
N VAL A 74 -98.81 13.32 -3.96
CA VAL A 74 -97.49 12.86 -3.52
C VAL A 74 -97.34 13.36 -2.08
N ASP A 75 -97.32 12.44 -1.13
CA ASP A 75 -97.19 12.74 0.30
C ASP A 75 -95.77 13.27 0.59
N GLN A 76 -95.62 14.59 0.48
CA GLN A 76 -94.34 15.29 0.54
C GLN A 76 -93.66 15.13 1.91
N VAL A 77 -94.43 14.91 2.97
CA VAL A 77 -93.94 14.61 4.32
C VAL A 77 -93.33 13.21 4.38
N ALA A 78 -93.98 12.22 3.77
CA ALA A 78 -93.45 10.86 3.68
C ALA A 78 -92.17 10.80 2.82
N LEU A 79 -92.10 11.57 1.74
CA LEU A 79 -90.91 11.67 0.89
C LEU A 79 -89.73 12.34 1.60
N GLN A 80 -89.97 13.42 2.34
CA GLN A 80 -88.94 14.06 3.17
C GLN A 80 -88.43 13.14 4.28
N GLN A 81 -89.34 12.43 4.98
CA GLN A 81 -88.95 11.47 6.01
C GLN A 81 -88.11 10.32 5.45
N GLN A 82 -88.46 9.82 4.25
CA GLN A 82 -87.63 8.83 3.56
C GLN A 82 -86.26 9.39 3.20
N TYR A 83 -86.17 10.62 2.68
CA TYR A 83 -84.90 11.25 2.33
C TYR A 83 -84.02 11.48 3.56
N THR A 84 -84.58 11.98 4.67
CA THR A 84 -83.84 12.18 5.93
C THR A 84 -83.38 10.85 6.53
N ALA A 85 -84.23 9.82 6.53
CA ALA A 85 -83.85 8.50 7.00
C ALA A 85 -82.75 7.87 6.13
N GLN A 86 -82.80 8.08 4.81
CA GLN A 86 -81.78 7.60 3.87
C GLN A 86 -80.45 8.35 4.07
N LEU A 87 -80.50 9.66 4.33
CA LEU A 87 -79.33 10.48 4.62
C LEU A 87 -78.68 10.08 5.96
N GLU A 88 -79.47 9.88 7.00
CA GLU A 88 -78.99 9.40 8.30
C GLU A 88 -78.40 8.00 8.21
N ALA A 89 -79.02 7.10 7.44
CA ALA A 89 -78.46 5.77 7.18
C ALA A 89 -77.11 5.87 6.46
N LYS A 90 -76.99 6.76 5.45
CA LYS A 90 -75.73 7.00 4.73
C LYS A 90 -74.65 7.63 5.60
N LEU A 91 -75.01 8.52 6.51
CA LEU A 91 -74.09 9.10 7.49
C LEU A 91 -73.61 8.03 8.48
N LYS A 92 -74.51 7.23 9.05
CA LYS A 92 -74.16 6.10 9.92
C LYS A 92 -73.27 5.07 9.22
N GLU A 93 -73.58 4.73 7.97
CA GLU A 93 -72.72 3.85 7.15
C GLU A 93 -71.32 4.43 6.96
N ARG A 94 -71.21 5.74 6.71
CA ARG A 94 -69.92 6.43 6.60
C ARG A 94 -69.16 6.47 7.91
N ASP A 95 -69.84 6.74 9.03
CA ASP A 95 -69.21 6.80 10.35
C ASP A 95 -68.64 5.43 10.73
N VAL A 96 -69.41 4.36 10.57
CA VAL A 96 -68.95 2.98 10.78
C VAL A 96 -67.76 2.64 9.86
N TYR A 97 -67.83 3.04 8.58
CA TYR A 97 -66.71 2.83 7.65
C TYR A 97 -65.43 3.54 8.09
N TRP A 98 -65.52 4.79 8.55
CA TRP A 98 -64.36 5.55 9.01
C TRP A 98 -63.81 5.05 10.34
N GLU A 99 -64.67 4.62 11.26
CA GLU A 99 -64.25 3.95 12.50
C GLU A 99 -63.47 2.68 12.19
N GLN A 100 -63.99 1.82 11.31
CA GLN A 100 -63.28 0.63 10.85
C GLN A 100 -61.94 0.99 10.18
N LYS A 101 -61.91 2.03 9.36
CA LYS A 101 -60.67 2.48 8.71
C LYS A 101 -59.65 3.00 9.71
N ILE A 102 -60.08 3.70 10.75
CA ILE A 102 -59.22 4.20 11.83
C ILE A 102 -58.64 3.03 12.63
N GLU A 103 -59.45 2.02 12.96
CA GLU A 103 -58.96 0.82 13.66
C GLU A 103 -57.95 0.03 12.82
N GLU A 104 -58.24 -0.15 11.53
CA GLU A 104 -57.32 -0.80 10.58
C GLU A 104 -55.98 -0.04 10.50
N LEU A 105 -56.02 1.30 10.42
CA LEU A 105 -54.82 2.14 10.41
C LEU A 105 -54.04 2.06 11.73
N LYS A 106 -54.71 1.99 12.88
CA LYS A 106 -54.06 1.82 14.18
C LYS A 106 -53.34 0.48 14.28
N LEU A 107 -53.99 -0.61 13.85
CA LEU A 107 -53.38 -1.94 13.82
C LEU A 107 -52.21 -2.00 12.84
N SER A 108 -52.35 -1.39 11.65
CA SER A 108 -51.26 -1.28 10.67
C SER A 108 -50.07 -0.49 11.21
N LEU A 109 -50.31 0.65 11.87
CA LEU A 109 -49.25 1.45 12.48
C LEU A 109 -48.51 0.68 13.58
N ALA A 110 -49.25 -0.01 14.44
CA ALA A 110 -48.66 -0.84 15.50
C ALA A 110 -47.80 -1.99 14.92
N SER A 111 -48.25 -2.61 13.83
CA SER A 111 -47.48 -3.64 13.11
C SER A 111 -46.17 -3.06 12.56
N VAL A 112 -46.23 -1.93 11.86
CA VAL A 112 -45.04 -1.28 11.28
C VAL A 112 -44.05 -0.84 12.36
N GLN A 113 -44.54 -0.28 13.48
CA GLN A 113 -43.69 0.11 14.61
C GLN A 113 -43.03 -1.10 15.28
N GLY A 114 -43.76 -2.22 15.40
CA GLY A 114 -43.21 -3.49 15.91
C GLY A 114 -42.11 -4.04 15.00
N GLU A 115 -42.34 -4.05 13.68
CA GLU A 115 -41.35 -4.47 12.68
C GLU A 115 -40.11 -3.58 12.69
N GLU A 116 -40.28 -2.25 12.78
CA GLU A 116 -39.19 -1.29 12.85
C GLU A 116 -38.36 -1.45 14.13
N ALA A 117 -39.00 -1.67 15.29
CA ALA A 117 -38.31 -1.93 16.55
C ALA A 117 -37.47 -3.22 16.49
N VAL A 118 -38.00 -4.29 15.87
CA VAL A 118 -37.27 -5.54 15.66
C VAL A 118 -36.09 -5.33 14.71
N ALA A 119 -36.28 -4.59 13.61
CA ALA A 119 -35.21 -4.26 12.67
C ALA A 119 -34.09 -3.44 13.33
N ALA A 120 -34.44 -2.42 14.11
CA ALA A 120 -33.49 -1.61 14.86
C ALA A 120 -32.69 -2.45 15.87
N GLN A 121 -33.34 -3.37 16.57
CA GLN A 121 -32.66 -4.28 17.50
C GLN A 121 -31.73 -5.26 16.77
N ALA A 122 -32.11 -5.75 15.60
CA ALA A 122 -31.26 -6.59 14.77
C ALA A 122 -29.99 -5.84 14.32
N VAL A 123 -30.13 -4.60 13.83
CA VAL A 123 -29.01 -3.74 13.42
C VAL A 123 -28.08 -3.42 14.60
N ALA A 124 -28.64 -3.14 15.78
CA ALA A 124 -27.83 -2.89 16.98
C ALA A 124 -27.00 -4.12 17.39
N ARG A 125 -27.59 -5.32 17.31
CA ARG A 125 -26.88 -6.58 17.61
C ARG A 125 -25.79 -6.88 16.60
N THR A 126 -26.02 -6.66 15.30
CA THR A 126 -24.99 -6.85 14.28
C THR A 126 -23.84 -5.87 14.47
N ALA A 127 -24.14 -4.59 14.73
CA ALA A 127 -23.13 -3.57 15.00
C ALA A 127 -22.29 -3.91 16.25
N GLN A 128 -22.92 -4.43 17.31
CA GLN A 128 -22.22 -4.85 18.52
C GLN A 128 -21.33 -6.07 18.28
N ALA A 129 -21.78 -7.05 17.48
CA ALA A 129 -21.00 -8.21 17.09
C ALA A 129 -19.79 -7.83 16.22
N GLU A 130 -19.97 -6.91 15.27
CA GLU A 130 -18.90 -6.37 14.44
C GLU A 130 -17.88 -5.58 15.27
N ALA A 131 -18.32 -4.75 16.21
CA ALA A 131 -17.45 -4.02 17.11
C ALA A 131 -16.62 -4.98 18.00
N ALA A 132 -17.24 -6.03 18.54
CA ALA A 132 -16.54 -7.03 19.33
C ALA A 132 -15.47 -7.76 18.49
N LYS A 133 -15.79 -8.12 17.23
CA LYS A 133 -14.83 -8.73 16.31
C LYS A 133 -13.68 -7.78 15.96
N ALA A 134 -13.96 -6.51 15.70
CA ALA A 134 -12.93 -5.52 15.42
C ALA A 134 -11.96 -5.33 16.61
N VAL A 135 -12.46 -5.38 17.85
CA VAL A 135 -11.63 -5.29 19.06
C VAL A 135 -10.70 -6.50 19.19
N THR A 136 -11.19 -7.71 18.94
CA THR A 136 -10.35 -8.92 19.05
C THR A 136 -9.29 -8.97 17.95
N GLU A 137 -9.64 -8.60 16.72
CA GLU A 137 -8.70 -8.49 15.60
C GLU A 137 -7.63 -7.42 15.87
N ARG A 138 -8.02 -6.26 16.38
CA ARG A 138 -7.08 -5.21 16.79
C ARG A 138 -6.12 -5.70 17.87
N ALA A 139 -6.62 -6.37 18.90
CA ALA A 139 -5.77 -6.90 19.98
C ALA A 139 -4.78 -7.96 19.48
N ALA A 140 -5.19 -8.80 18.51
CA ALA A 140 -4.30 -9.76 17.86
C ALA A 140 -3.21 -9.06 17.04
N ALA A 141 -3.58 -8.03 16.26
CA ALA A 141 -2.63 -7.24 15.48
C ALA A 141 -1.63 -6.48 16.38
N GLU A 142 -2.08 -5.93 17.51
CA GLU A 142 -1.20 -5.27 18.49
C GLU A 142 -0.18 -6.24 19.10
N LYS A 143 -0.59 -7.49 19.41
CA LYS A 143 0.34 -8.53 19.86
C LYS A 143 1.40 -8.85 18.80
N GLN A 144 0.99 -9.01 17.54
CA GLN A 144 1.91 -9.27 16.44
C GLN A 144 2.89 -8.10 16.22
N LEU A 145 2.41 -6.86 16.29
CA LEU A 145 3.27 -5.68 16.19
C LEU A 145 4.32 -5.64 17.31
N ASN A 146 3.94 -5.98 18.54
CA ASN A 146 4.90 -6.04 19.65
C ASN A 146 5.92 -7.18 19.48
N GLU A 147 5.49 -8.33 18.96
CA GLU A 147 6.41 -9.41 18.61
C GLU A 147 7.41 -8.99 17.52
N PHE A 148 6.94 -8.35 16.46
CA PHE A 148 7.82 -7.84 15.41
C PHE A 148 8.78 -6.77 15.91
N ARG A 149 8.34 -5.86 16.80
CA ARG A 149 9.22 -4.86 17.43
C ARG A 149 10.33 -5.53 18.26
N ASN A 150 9.99 -6.56 19.04
CA ASN A 150 10.96 -7.29 19.83
C ASN A 150 11.99 -8.03 18.95
N ARG A 151 11.51 -8.66 17.86
CA ARG A 151 12.39 -9.31 16.87
C ARG A 151 13.29 -8.31 16.15
N LEU A 152 12.77 -7.13 15.80
CA LEU A 152 13.55 -6.06 15.19
C LEU A 152 14.65 -5.58 16.14
N ALA A 153 14.33 -5.28 17.39
CA ALA A 153 15.32 -4.87 18.38
C ALA A 153 16.37 -5.97 18.64
N ALA A 154 15.99 -7.25 18.59
CA ALA A 154 16.96 -8.36 18.68
C ALA A 154 17.89 -8.42 17.46
N ALA A 155 17.35 -8.19 16.26
CA ALA A 155 18.12 -8.14 15.03
C ALA A 155 19.09 -6.95 15.00
N GLU A 156 18.66 -5.77 15.47
CA GLU A 156 19.53 -4.58 15.60
C GLU A 156 20.72 -4.86 16.53
N ARG A 157 20.47 -5.43 17.73
CA ARG A 157 21.57 -5.82 18.64
C ARG A 157 22.49 -6.88 18.05
N ALA A 158 21.96 -7.81 17.27
CA ALA A 158 22.75 -8.82 16.58
C ALA A 158 23.62 -8.18 15.49
N GLN A 159 23.10 -7.18 14.79
CA GLN A 159 23.83 -6.40 13.79
C GLN A 159 24.98 -5.62 14.45
N ASP A 160 24.73 -4.89 15.54
CA ASP A 160 25.76 -4.17 16.29
C ASP A 160 26.90 -5.10 16.72
N ARG A 161 26.56 -6.33 17.16
CA ARG A 161 27.53 -7.35 17.54
C ARG A 161 28.33 -7.86 16.34
N LEU A 162 27.70 -8.05 15.18
CA LEU A 162 28.38 -8.45 13.96
C LEU A 162 29.36 -7.37 13.50
N ASP A 163 28.95 -6.09 13.57
CA ASP A 163 29.81 -4.97 13.21
C ASP A 163 31.04 -4.89 14.14
N ALA A 164 30.84 -5.07 15.46
CA ALA A 164 31.94 -5.14 16.42
C ALA A 164 32.92 -6.31 16.15
N LEU A 165 32.39 -7.52 15.91
CA LEU A 165 33.23 -8.68 15.56
C LEU A 165 33.97 -8.50 14.22
N THR A 166 33.35 -7.78 13.28
CA THR A 166 33.97 -7.47 12.00
C THR A 166 35.17 -6.54 12.19
N GLU A 167 35.05 -5.49 13.02
CA GLU A 167 36.17 -4.61 13.32
C GLU A 167 37.31 -5.33 14.08
N GLU A 168 36.98 -6.20 15.05
CA GLU A 168 37.98 -7.03 15.75
C GLU A 168 38.72 -7.96 14.78
N LEU A 169 38.01 -8.57 13.83
CA LEU A 169 38.60 -9.39 12.78
C LEU A 169 39.51 -8.57 11.86
N GLU A 170 39.10 -7.36 11.49
CA GLU A 170 39.95 -6.49 10.67
C GLU A 170 41.19 -6.01 11.43
N GLN A 171 41.05 -5.66 12.71
CA GLN A 171 42.16 -5.30 13.57
C GLN A 171 43.19 -6.44 13.67
N SER A 172 42.73 -7.66 13.99
CA SER A 172 43.61 -8.84 14.08
C SER A 172 44.29 -9.16 12.74
N ARG A 173 43.60 -8.97 11.60
CA ARG A 173 44.21 -9.10 10.27
C ARG A 173 45.31 -8.07 10.03
N ARG A 174 45.09 -6.81 10.41
CA ARG A 174 46.08 -5.72 10.27
C ARG A 174 47.29 -6.00 11.17
N GLU A 175 47.07 -6.47 12.39
CA GLU A 175 48.13 -6.86 13.34
C GLU A 175 48.96 -8.02 12.82
N TRP A 176 48.31 -9.11 12.42
CA TRP A 176 48.98 -10.26 11.83
C TRP A 176 49.76 -9.89 10.56
N ALA A 177 49.21 -9.04 9.69
CA ALA A 177 49.90 -8.59 8.49
C ALA A 177 51.17 -7.81 8.83
N ARG A 178 51.13 -6.97 9.87
CA ARG A 178 52.28 -6.21 10.38
C ARG A 178 53.34 -7.15 10.93
N GLU A 179 52.98 -8.03 11.87
CA GLU A 179 53.91 -8.99 12.48
C GLU A 179 54.56 -9.89 11.41
N ARG A 180 53.77 -10.38 10.45
CA ARG A 180 54.29 -11.17 9.35
C ARG A 180 55.29 -10.38 8.51
N SER A 181 55.01 -9.11 8.23
CA SER A 181 55.92 -8.25 7.46
C SER A 181 57.24 -8.01 8.22
N GLU A 182 57.17 -7.79 9.53
CA GLU A 182 58.34 -7.60 10.39
C GLU A 182 59.20 -8.87 10.46
N LEU A 183 58.57 -10.03 10.69
CA LEU A 183 59.28 -11.31 10.73
C LEU A 183 59.91 -11.66 9.39
N THR A 184 59.22 -11.39 8.28
CA THR A 184 59.73 -11.63 6.93
C THR A 184 60.92 -10.71 6.63
N ALA A 185 60.85 -9.45 7.02
CA ALA A 185 61.97 -8.51 6.89
C ALA A 185 63.17 -8.92 7.76
N ALA A 186 62.92 -9.34 9.00
CA ALA A 186 63.97 -9.81 9.91
C ALA A 186 64.66 -11.08 9.40
N LEU A 187 63.88 -12.03 8.88
CA LEU A 187 64.40 -13.24 8.23
C LEU A 187 65.26 -12.90 7.02
N GLY A 188 64.74 -12.07 6.11
CA GLY A 188 65.50 -11.64 4.92
C GLY A 188 66.81 -10.93 5.27
N ALA A 189 66.82 -10.10 6.32
CA ALA A 189 68.03 -9.45 6.81
C ALA A 189 69.03 -10.45 7.45
N ALA A 190 68.53 -11.47 8.15
CA ALA A 190 69.38 -12.53 8.71
C ALA A 190 69.99 -13.41 7.61
N GLU A 191 69.20 -13.80 6.60
CA GLU A 191 69.67 -14.56 5.45
C GLU A 191 70.69 -13.78 4.61
N ALA A 192 70.51 -12.46 4.45
CA ALA A 192 71.50 -11.61 3.81
C ALA A 192 72.84 -11.61 4.56
N ARG A 193 72.81 -11.36 5.88
CA ARG A 193 74.02 -11.41 6.70
C ARG A 193 74.71 -12.78 6.68
N ALA A 194 73.92 -13.86 6.69
CA ALA A 194 74.47 -15.22 6.63
C ALA A 194 75.18 -15.49 5.29
N ARG A 195 74.62 -14.99 4.18
CA ARG A 195 75.26 -15.06 2.86
C ARG A 195 76.54 -14.23 2.80
N ASP A 196 76.50 -12.99 3.26
CA ASP A 196 77.68 -12.10 3.27
C ASP A 196 78.84 -12.72 4.07
N LEU A 197 78.55 -13.24 5.27
CA LEU A 197 79.56 -13.94 6.09
C LEU A 197 80.07 -15.22 5.44
N ALA A 198 79.22 -15.97 4.74
CA ALA A 198 79.65 -17.17 4.02
C ALA A 198 80.59 -16.79 2.85
N ASP A 199 80.30 -15.70 2.15
CA ASP A 199 81.11 -15.20 1.05
C ASP A 199 82.47 -14.69 1.53
N GLU A 200 82.52 -13.94 2.62
CA GLU A 200 83.77 -13.51 3.28
C GLU A 200 84.60 -14.72 3.72
N LEU A 201 83.97 -15.71 4.36
CA LEU A 201 84.65 -16.93 4.80
C LEU A 201 85.21 -17.74 3.61
N ALA A 202 84.53 -17.77 2.47
CA ALA A 202 85.02 -18.46 1.28
C ALA A 202 86.34 -17.83 0.76
N VAL A 203 86.41 -16.49 0.75
CA VAL A 203 87.63 -15.77 0.38
C VAL A 203 88.75 -16.04 1.38
N VAL A 204 88.45 -15.99 2.68
CA VAL A 204 89.44 -16.27 3.74
C VAL A 204 89.97 -17.71 3.64
N ARG A 205 89.12 -18.70 3.39
CA ARG A 205 89.54 -20.11 3.23
C ARG A 205 90.42 -20.30 2.00
N ALA A 206 90.14 -19.59 0.90
CA ALA A 206 90.98 -19.60 -0.29
C ALA A 206 92.34 -18.91 -0.09
N ALA A 207 92.37 -17.87 0.75
CA ALA A 207 93.57 -17.12 1.11
C ALA A 207 94.57 -17.90 1.97
N LEU A 208 94.11 -18.94 2.68
CA LEU A 208 94.96 -19.78 3.51
C LEU A 208 96.04 -20.52 2.68
N PRO A 209 97.19 -20.88 3.29
CA PRO A 209 98.16 -21.78 2.69
C PRO A 209 97.53 -23.13 2.36
N THR A 210 97.94 -23.76 1.26
CA THR A 210 97.38 -25.04 0.80
C THR A 210 97.57 -26.18 1.79
N ASP A 211 98.58 -26.08 2.64
CA ASP A 211 98.93 -27.08 3.65
C ASP A 211 98.08 -26.95 4.93
N SER A 212 97.21 -25.93 5.01
CA SER A 212 96.29 -25.74 6.13
C SER A 212 95.08 -26.67 6.02
N ASP A 213 94.72 -27.35 7.11
CA ASP A 213 93.51 -28.18 7.22
C ASP A 213 92.20 -27.40 6.93
N HIS A 214 92.24 -26.08 7.05
CA HIS A 214 91.11 -25.19 6.80
C HIS A 214 91.12 -24.55 5.41
N HIS A 215 92.15 -24.83 4.60
CA HIS A 215 92.16 -24.40 3.20
C HIS A 215 91.10 -25.16 2.43
N HIS A 216 90.21 -24.40 1.80
CA HIS A 216 89.18 -24.96 0.94
C HIS A 216 88.87 -23.98 -0.17
N MET A 217 88.73 -24.50 -1.39
CA MET A 217 88.28 -23.78 -2.57
C MET A 217 87.26 -24.60 -3.33
N HIS A 218 86.33 -23.90 -3.98
CA HIS A 218 85.39 -24.54 -4.90
C HIS A 218 86.16 -25.16 -6.08
N ASP A 219 85.66 -26.28 -6.60
CA ASP A 219 86.38 -27.01 -7.66
C ASP A 219 86.46 -26.21 -8.97
N ASP A 220 85.47 -25.37 -9.25
CA ASP A 220 85.51 -24.48 -10.42
C ASP A 220 86.58 -23.40 -10.28
N ASP A 221 86.78 -22.86 -9.08
CA ASP A 221 87.79 -21.84 -8.81
C ASP A 221 89.21 -22.41 -8.99
N LYS A 222 89.40 -23.71 -8.74
CA LYS A 222 90.69 -24.41 -8.92
C LYS A 222 91.10 -24.56 -10.38
N ARG A 223 90.14 -24.66 -11.31
CA ARG A 223 90.41 -24.93 -12.74
C ARG A 223 91.14 -23.77 -13.42
N GLU A 224 90.99 -22.56 -12.90
CA GLU A 224 91.56 -21.34 -13.47
C GLU A 224 92.94 -20.99 -12.89
N LEU A 225 93.45 -21.80 -11.95
CA LEU A 225 94.68 -21.53 -11.22
C LEU A 225 95.87 -22.30 -11.79
N THR A 226 96.95 -21.58 -12.11
CA THR A 226 98.26 -22.15 -12.41
C THR A 226 99.25 -21.76 -11.31
N PRO A 227 99.92 -22.72 -10.64
CA PRO A 227 100.91 -22.41 -9.61
C PRO A 227 102.09 -21.65 -10.22
N SER A 228 102.42 -20.47 -9.68
CA SER A 228 103.58 -19.69 -10.12
C SER A 228 104.84 -19.98 -9.31
N GLY A 229 104.69 -20.62 -8.13
CA GLY A 229 105.77 -20.83 -7.17
C GLY A 229 106.03 -19.65 -6.25
N CYS A 230 105.27 -18.55 -6.39
CA CYS A 230 105.27 -17.41 -5.48
C CYS A 230 104.02 -17.45 -4.61
N GLU A 231 104.15 -17.82 -3.33
CA GLU A 231 103.03 -18.03 -2.42
C GLU A 231 102.10 -16.81 -2.29
N SER A 232 102.65 -15.60 -2.25
CA SER A 232 101.86 -14.37 -2.16
C SER A 232 101.05 -14.12 -3.44
N TYR A 233 101.62 -14.41 -4.61
CA TYR A 233 100.92 -14.27 -5.88
C TYR A 233 99.85 -15.36 -6.05
N ASP A 234 100.18 -16.60 -5.70
CA ASP A 234 99.27 -17.74 -5.79
C ASP A 234 98.08 -17.55 -4.83
N ARG A 235 98.30 -16.97 -3.64
CA ARG A 235 97.24 -16.56 -2.71
C ARG A 235 96.28 -15.55 -3.33
N VAL A 236 96.80 -14.46 -3.90
CA VAL A 236 95.95 -13.42 -4.53
C VAL A 236 95.20 -13.99 -5.73
N CYS A 237 95.81 -14.90 -6.49
CA CYS A 237 95.12 -15.58 -7.58
C CYS A 237 93.94 -16.43 -7.07
N ARG A 238 94.10 -17.14 -5.95
CA ARG A 238 93.02 -17.91 -5.30
C ARG A 238 91.87 -17.01 -4.84
N GLU A 239 92.18 -15.91 -4.14
CA GLU A 239 91.18 -14.91 -3.72
C GLU A 239 90.43 -14.33 -4.93
N ARG A 240 91.16 -14.00 -6.01
CA ARG A 240 90.58 -13.48 -7.26
C ARG A 240 89.64 -14.48 -7.92
N ALA A 241 89.98 -15.77 -7.94
CA ALA A 241 89.13 -16.80 -8.53
C ALA A 241 87.77 -16.90 -7.80
N VAL A 242 87.80 -16.97 -6.46
CA VAL A 242 86.58 -16.97 -5.62
C VAL A 242 85.72 -15.72 -5.86
N LEU A 243 86.34 -14.52 -5.82
CA LEU A 243 85.63 -13.26 -6.05
C LEU A 243 85.02 -13.17 -7.45
N THR A 244 85.69 -13.74 -8.46
CA THR A 244 85.19 -13.74 -9.85
C THR A 244 83.95 -14.62 -9.97
N ARG A 245 83.96 -15.81 -9.35
CA ARG A 245 82.77 -16.69 -9.29
C ARG A 245 81.61 -16.02 -8.55
N GLN A 246 81.86 -15.48 -7.35
CA GLN A 246 80.83 -14.77 -6.56
C GLN A 246 80.21 -13.60 -7.34
N LEU A 247 81.04 -12.83 -8.06
CA LEU A 247 80.53 -11.76 -8.93
C LEU A 247 79.63 -12.30 -10.05
N GLN A 248 79.97 -13.44 -10.64
CA GLN A 248 79.15 -14.06 -11.69
C GLN A 248 77.84 -14.61 -11.13
N GLU A 249 77.85 -15.25 -9.97
CA GLU A 249 76.66 -15.71 -9.26
C GLU A 249 75.73 -14.54 -8.91
N ALA A 250 76.29 -13.42 -8.42
CA ALA A 250 75.54 -12.20 -8.13
C ALA A 250 74.89 -11.61 -9.40
N LYS A 251 75.58 -11.63 -10.54
CA LYS A 251 75.00 -11.20 -11.83
C LYS A 251 73.84 -12.08 -12.26
N MET A 252 73.95 -13.40 -12.09
CA MET A 252 72.88 -14.35 -12.40
C MET A 252 71.67 -14.12 -11.49
N ALA A 253 71.88 -14.00 -10.18
CA ALA A 253 70.83 -13.70 -9.21
C ALA A 253 70.11 -12.37 -9.53
N LEU A 254 70.86 -11.34 -9.94
CA LEU A 254 70.27 -10.06 -10.36
C LEU A 254 69.41 -10.20 -11.63
N ALA A 255 69.84 -11.03 -12.59
CA ALA A 255 69.07 -11.31 -13.80
C ALA A 255 67.75 -12.05 -13.49
N ASP A 256 67.77 -12.99 -12.55
CA ASP A 256 66.58 -13.70 -12.08
C ASP A 256 65.60 -12.74 -11.38
N VAL A 257 66.10 -11.88 -10.49
CA VAL A 257 65.31 -10.82 -9.84
C VAL A 257 64.67 -9.91 -10.88
N LYS A 258 65.43 -9.44 -11.86
CA LYS A 258 64.92 -8.59 -12.95
C LYS A 258 63.82 -9.28 -13.74
N THR A 259 63.99 -10.56 -14.07
CA THR A 259 63.01 -11.34 -14.83
C THR A 259 61.71 -11.53 -14.02
N SER A 260 61.84 -11.87 -12.74
CA SER A 260 60.70 -12.01 -11.82
C SER A 260 59.92 -10.71 -11.66
N TRP A 261 60.62 -9.58 -11.44
CA TRP A 261 60.00 -8.26 -11.31
C TRP A 261 59.30 -7.83 -12.60
N SER A 262 59.89 -8.09 -13.76
CA SER A 262 59.26 -7.81 -15.05
C SER A 262 57.96 -8.61 -15.21
N GLY A 263 57.94 -9.89 -14.78
CA GLY A 263 56.73 -10.71 -14.78
C GLY A 263 55.65 -10.21 -13.81
N GLN A 264 56.04 -9.77 -12.62
CA GLN A 264 55.11 -9.16 -11.64
C GLN A 264 54.50 -7.86 -12.17
N ILE A 265 55.30 -6.99 -12.79
CA ILE A 265 54.83 -5.75 -13.43
C ILE A 265 53.80 -6.07 -14.52
N ALA A 266 54.10 -7.00 -15.43
CA ALA A 266 53.16 -7.38 -16.50
C ALA A 266 51.83 -7.94 -15.94
N SER A 267 51.89 -8.72 -14.86
CA SER A 267 50.70 -9.21 -14.16
C SER A 267 49.89 -8.06 -13.54
N LEU A 268 50.55 -7.11 -12.87
CA LEU A 268 49.91 -5.94 -12.28
C LEU A 268 49.30 -5.03 -13.34
N GLU A 269 50.01 -4.77 -14.45
CA GLU A 269 49.48 -4.01 -15.60
C GLU A 269 48.20 -4.65 -16.14
N THR A 270 48.17 -5.99 -16.24
CA THR A 270 46.98 -6.75 -16.66
C THR A 270 45.84 -6.62 -15.64
N GLN A 271 46.14 -6.58 -14.34
CA GLN A 271 45.12 -6.37 -13.29
C GLN A 271 44.57 -4.94 -13.32
N VAL A 272 45.43 -3.94 -13.42
CA VAL A 272 45.05 -2.52 -13.52
C VAL A 272 44.19 -2.28 -14.75
N ALA A 273 44.53 -2.87 -15.90
CA ALA A 273 43.73 -2.78 -17.12
C ALA A 273 42.32 -3.38 -16.93
N ARG A 274 42.22 -4.54 -16.27
CA ARG A 274 40.93 -5.17 -15.93
C ARG A 274 40.09 -4.30 -14.98
N LEU A 275 40.69 -3.81 -13.89
CA LEU A 275 40.00 -2.93 -12.94
C LEU A 275 39.54 -1.62 -13.58
N SER A 276 40.36 -1.03 -14.46
CA SER A 276 40.00 0.18 -15.20
C SER A 276 38.79 -0.04 -16.10
N ARG A 277 38.74 -1.20 -16.78
CA ARG A 277 37.58 -1.59 -17.59
C ARG A 277 36.34 -1.79 -16.73
N GLN A 278 36.47 -2.52 -15.61
CA GLN A 278 35.36 -2.76 -14.68
C GLN A 278 34.80 -1.45 -14.12
N ALA A 279 35.66 -0.51 -13.71
CA ALA A 279 35.25 0.81 -13.24
C ALA A 279 34.49 1.59 -14.33
N GLY A 280 34.91 1.47 -15.60
CA GLY A 280 34.19 2.04 -16.74
C GLY A 280 32.80 1.43 -16.96
N GLU A 281 32.68 0.11 -16.86
CA GLU A 281 31.42 -0.64 -16.98
C GLU A 281 30.46 -0.30 -15.82
N GLU A 282 30.93 -0.32 -14.57
CA GLU A 282 30.14 0.07 -13.40
C GLU A 282 29.70 1.54 -13.46
N GLY A 283 30.58 2.44 -13.94
CA GLY A 283 30.23 3.84 -14.15
C GLY A 283 29.14 4.03 -15.21
N ALA A 284 29.12 3.19 -16.25
CA ALA A 284 28.06 3.19 -17.25
C ALA A 284 26.74 2.67 -16.69
N GLU A 285 26.78 1.58 -15.91
CA GLU A 285 25.59 1.01 -15.29
C GLU A 285 24.97 1.95 -14.25
N ARG A 286 25.78 2.63 -13.42
CA ARG A 286 25.29 3.67 -12.50
C ARG A 286 24.51 4.76 -13.23
N ARG A 287 25.08 5.29 -14.33
CA ARG A 287 24.40 6.32 -15.15
C ARG A 287 23.09 5.81 -15.75
N ARG A 288 23.05 4.55 -16.18
CA ARG A 288 21.83 3.91 -16.69
C ARG A 288 20.76 3.83 -15.60
N VAL A 289 21.09 3.28 -14.44
CA VAL A 289 20.17 3.14 -13.31
C VAL A 289 19.67 4.51 -12.82
N GLU A 290 20.53 5.53 -12.77
CA GLU A 290 20.13 6.90 -12.44
C GLU A 290 19.13 7.49 -13.44
N ASN A 291 19.32 7.21 -14.74
CA ASN A 291 18.37 7.63 -15.77
C ASN A 291 17.02 6.91 -15.63
N GLU A 292 17.03 5.58 -15.45
CA GLU A 292 15.81 4.79 -15.22
C GLU A 292 15.06 5.26 -13.96
N LYS A 293 15.79 5.58 -12.88
CA LYS A 293 15.23 6.17 -11.66
C LYS A 293 14.55 7.51 -11.95
N ARG A 294 15.20 8.40 -12.71
CA ARG A 294 14.63 9.71 -13.09
C ARG A 294 13.35 9.55 -13.90
N GLU A 295 13.35 8.68 -14.91
CA GLU A 295 12.17 8.38 -15.73
C GLU A 295 11.01 7.81 -14.90
N MET A 296 11.29 6.90 -13.97
CA MET A 296 10.26 6.35 -13.08
C MET A 296 9.71 7.41 -12.12
N GLN A 297 10.56 8.32 -11.64
CA GLN A 297 10.15 9.43 -10.79
C GLN A 297 9.25 10.42 -11.55
N GLU A 298 9.56 10.72 -12.81
CA GLU A 298 8.70 11.53 -13.69
C GLU A 298 7.35 10.85 -13.96
N LYS A 299 7.34 9.53 -14.24
CA LYS A 299 6.10 8.76 -14.39
C LYS A 299 5.23 8.79 -13.13
N LEU A 300 5.84 8.67 -11.95
CA LEU A 300 5.12 8.77 -10.67
C LEU A 300 4.50 10.16 -10.49
N LEU A 301 5.23 11.23 -10.79
CA LEU A 301 4.71 12.60 -10.73
C LEU A 301 3.53 12.81 -11.69
N ASN A 302 3.65 12.31 -12.93
CA ASN A 302 2.57 12.39 -13.92
C ASN A 302 1.32 11.62 -13.45
N MET A 303 1.47 10.38 -12.98
CA MET A 303 0.35 9.60 -12.45
C MET A 303 -0.29 10.25 -11.22
N ALA A 304 0.51 10.85 -10.33
CA ALA A 304 -0.03 11.60 -9.19
C ALA A 304 -0.87 12.80 -9.64
N ALA A 305 -0.41 13.55 -10.65
CA ALA A 305 -1.17 14.66 -11.24
C ALA A 305 -2.46 14.18 -11.93
N GLU A 306 -2.43 13.05 -12.63
CA GLU A 306 -3.63 12.43 -13.22
C GLU A 306 -4.63 11.97 -12.15
N ILE A 307 -4.17 11.38 -11.06
CA ILE A 307 -5.01 11.02 -9.91
C ILE A 307 -5.67 12.27 -9.31
N GLU A 308 -4.93 13.36 -9.15
CA GLU A 308 -5.51 14.59 -8.61
C GLU A 308 -6.55 15.19 -9.56
N LYS A 309 -6.29 15.17 -10.86
CA LYS A 309 -7.25 15.58 -11.89
C LYS A 309 -8.53 14.73 -11.85
N THR A 310 -8.40 13.40 -11.72
CA THR A 310 -9.56 12.50 -11.66
C THR A 310 -10.35 12.66 -10.37
N LYS A 311 -9.70 12.89 -9.22
CA LYS A 311 -10.37 13.26 -7.96
C LYS A 311 -11.16 14.56 -8.09
N GLN A 312 -10.58 15.60 -8.69
CA GLN A 312 -11.28 16.86 -8.90
C GLN A 312 -12.49 16.69 -9.84
N GLN A 313 -12.35 15.89 -10.90
CA GLN A 313 -13.46 15.55 -11.80
C GLN A 313 -14.58 14.79 -11.07
N LEU A 314 -14.22 13.84 -10.20
CA LEU A 314 -15.17 13.10 -9.38
C LEU A 314 -15.93 14.05 -8.44
N ALA A 315 -15.22 14.89 -7.69
CA ALA A 315 -15.82 15.88 -6.79
C ALA A 315 -16.77 16.83 -7.53
N ASN A 316 -16.39 17.30 -8.73
CA ASN A 316 -17.25 18.13 -9.56
C ASN A 316 -18.52 17.37 -10.02
N SER A 317 -18.38 16.08 -10.34
CA SER A 317 -19.51 15.23 -10.73
C SER A 317 -20.45 14.92 -9.56
N GLU A 318 -19.92 14.67 -8.36
CA GLU A 318 -20.68 14.50 -7.13
C GLU A 318 -21.46 15.77 -6.78
N ALA A 319 -20.82 16.95 -6.85
CA ALA A 319 -21.49 18.23 -6.64
C ALA A 319 -22.61 18.47 -7.67
N LYS A 320 -22.43 18.04 -8.93
CA LYS A 320 -23.50 18.09 -9.95
C LYS A 320 -24.65 17.14 -9.61
N VAL A 321 -24.35 15.92 -9.16
CA VAL A 321 -25.37 14.94 -8.73
C VAL A 321 -26.18 15.49 -7.55
N VAL A 322 -25.53 16.08 -6.54
CA VAL A 322 -26.21 16.70 -5.39
C VAL A 322 -27.17 17.81 -5.84
N ARG A 323 -26.74 18.70 -6.74
CA ARG A 323 -27.61 19.76 -7.30
C ARG A 323 -28.81 19.19 -8.06
N LEU A 324 -28.58 18.25 -8.97
CA LEU A 324 -29.68 17.60 -9.72
C LEU A 324 -30.65 16.87 -8.78
N ASN A 325 -30.15 16.22 -7.73
CA ASN A 325 -31.00 15.55 -6.76
C ASN A 325 -31.87 16.54 -5.97
N SER A 326 -31.32 17.74 -5.67
CA SER A 326 -32.09 18.83 -5.06
C SER A 326 -33.15 19.40 -6.01
N GLU A 327 -32.85 19.56 -7.30
CA GLU A 327 -33.82 19.99 -8.32
C GLU A 327 -34.95 18.96 -8.49
N VAL A 328 -34.61 17.67 -8.57
CA VAL A 328 -35.59 16.57 -8.64
C VAL A 328 -36.48 16.57 -7.39
N HIS A 329 -35.93 16.77 -6.20
CA HIS A 329 -36.72 16.87 -4.97
C HIS A 329 -37.66 18.09 -5.00
N SER A 330 -37.19 19.24 -5.46
CA SER A 330 -38.00 20.46 -5.63
C SER A 330 -39.16 20.23 -6.60
N LEU A 331 -38.88 19.67 -7.78
CA LEU A 331 -39.90 19.33 -8.78
C LEU A 331 -40.88 18.29 -8.25
N ALA A 332 -40.42 17.28 -7.50
CA ALA A 332 -41.29 16.30 -6.88
C ALA A 332 -42.25 16.95 -5.86
N MET A 333 -41.78 17.93 -5.10
CA MET A 333 -42.63 18.72 -4.19
C MET A 333 -43.62 19.61 -4.95
N GLU A 334 -43.19 20.25 -6.03
CA GLU A 334 -44.07 21.05 -6.90
C GLU A 334 -45.16 20.19 -7.54
N VAL A 335 -44.81 19.02 -8.10
CA VAL A 335 -45.79 18.06 -8.65
C VAL A 335 -46.76 17.59 -7.57
N LYS A 336 -46.28 17.33 -6.35
CA LYS A 336 -47.15 16.93 -5.23
C LYS A 336 -48.12 18.05 -4.85
N SER A 337 -47.65 19.30 -4.82
CA SER A 337 -48.46 20.49 -4.61
C SER A 337 -49.53 20.63 -5.70
N LEU A 338 -49.14 20.57 -6.97
CA LEU A 338 -50.06 20.64 -8.13
C LEU A 338 -51.12 19.53 -8.12
N ARG A 339 -50.73 18.31 -7.73
CA ARG A 339 -51.69 17.20 -7.57
C ARG A 339 -52.68 17.48 -6.44
N SER A 340 -52.21 18.03 -5.31
CA SER A 340 -53.08 18.38 -4.19
C SER A 340 -54.05 19.52 -4.54
N SER A 341 -53.62 20.53 -5.28
CA SER A 341 -54.49 21.60 -5.77
C SER A 341 -55.48 21.09 -6.82
N ALA A 342 -55.07 20.22 -7.73
CA ALA A 342 -55.97 19.61 -8.72
C ALA A 342 -57.04 18.73 -8.06
N SER A 343 -56.71 17.97 -7.00
CA SER A 343 -57.72 17.25 -6.22
C SER A 343 -58.70 18.19 -5.50
N HIS A 344 -58.25 19.38 -5.09
CA HIS A 344 -59.11 20.38 -4.46
C HIS A 344 -60.09 21.04 -5.45
N VAL A 345 -59.68 21.21 -6.71
CA VAL A 345 -60.51 21.73 -7.81
C VAL A 345 -61.49 20.66 -8.31
N GLY A 346 -61.09 19.38 -8.35
CA GLY A 346 -61.98 18.27 -8.73
C GLY A 346 -63.16 18.06 -7.76
N VAL A 347 -62.96 18.29 -6.46
CA VAL A 347 -64.05 18.26 -5.46
C VAL A 347 -64.96 19.50 -5.61
N SER A 348 -64.41 20.64 -6.01
CA SER A 348 -65.20 21.86 -6.27
C SER A 348 -66.04 21.76 -7.56
N SER A 349 -65.54 21.08 -8.60
CA SER A 349 -66.30 20.87 -9.84
C SER A 349 -67.38 19.79 -9.71
N SER A 350 -67.23 18.83 -8.79
CA SER A 350 -68.28 17.83 -8.50
C SER A 350 -69.48 18.41 -7.72
N LEU A 351 -69.36 19.61 -7.16
CA LEU A 351 -70.47 20.34 -6.53
C LEU A 351 -71.22 21.26 -7.51
N TYR A 352 -70.82 21.31 -8.79
CA TYR A 352 -71.45 22.12 -9.85
C TYR A 352 -71.93 21.27 -11.05
N SER A 353 -72.36 20.02 -10.80
CA SER A 353 -73.17 19.26 -11.75
C SER A 353 -74.33 18.58 -11.02
N ILE A 354 -75.37 19.37 -10.75
CA ILE A 354 -76.77 18.95 -10.76
C ILE A 354 -77.49 19.92 -11.68
#